data_AF-A0A0U3QD88-F1
#
_entry.id   AF-A0A0U3QD88-F1
#
_cell.length_a   1.000
_cell.length_b   1.000
_cell.length_c   1.000
_cell.angle_alpha   90.00
_cell.angle_beta   90.00
_cell.angle_gamma   90.00
#
_symmetry.space_group_name_H-M   'P 1'
#
loop_
_entity.id
_entity.type
_entity.pdbx_description
1 polymer ?
#
loop_
_entity_poly.entity_id
_entity_poly.type
_entity_poly.pdbx_seq_one_letter_code
_entity_poly.pdbx_strand_id
1 'polypeptide(L)'
;MCVSRSTLTERATLPRAADAWVCDSGAFSELGDHDGWTVSAYAYVRELRRYRDEIGLLVWAGYALVDGVRRKLGVPPGRGAATGKR
;
A
#
# COMPACT_ATOMS: atom_id res chain seq x y z
N MET A 1 9.46 -0.10 13.43
CA MET A 1 10.33 -0.06 12.23
C MET A 1 9.52 0.33 10.98
N CYS A 2 10.12 0.92 9.94
CA CYS A 2 9.48 1.11 8.62
C CYS A 2 10.26 0.31 7.56
N VAL A 3 9.57 -0.38 6.65
CA VAL A 3 10.16 -1.28 5.65
C VAL A 3 9.52 -1.07 4.28
N SER A 4 10.32 -0.88 3.23
CA SER A 4 9.82 -0.72 1.86
C SER A 4 9.25 -2.02 1.29
N ARG A 5 8.13 -1.91 0.57
CA ARG A 5 7.59 -2.96 -0.29
C ARG A 5 8.62 -3.51 -1.28
N SER A 6 9.39 -2.67 -1.97
CA SER A 6 10.33 -3.14 -3.01
C SER A 6 11.32 -4.18 -2.47
N THR A 7 11.94 -3.86 -1.33
CA THR A 7 12.86 -4.73 -0.59
C THR A 7 12.23 -6.05 -0.11
N LEU A 8 10.90 -6.13 0.00
CA LEU A 8 10.17 -7.34 0.35
C LEU A 8 9.67 -8.12 -0.89
N THR A 9 9.32 -7.43 -1.99
CA THR A 9 8.91 -8.05 -3.25
C THR A 9 10.06 -8.78 -3.94
N GLU A 10 11.29 -8.27 -3.84
CA GLU A 10 12.50 -8.91 -4.38
C GLU A 10 12.91 -10.19 -3.63
N ARG A 11 12.29 -10.49 -2.47
CA ARG A 11 12.67 -11.62 -1.61
C ARG A 11 11.84 -12.86 -1.87
N ALA A 12 12.54 -13.95 -2.19
CA ALA A 12 11.95 -15.30 -2.20
C ALA A 12 11.40 -15.67 -0.81
N THR A 13 12.23 -15.50 0.24
CA THR A 13 11.89 -15.77 1.64
C THR A 13 11.80 -14.49 2.46
N LEU A 14 10.72 -14.36 3.23
CA LEU A 14 10.47 -13.19 4.08
C LEU A 14 11.02 -13.43 5.49
N PRO A 15 11.61 -12.41 6.15
CA PRO A 15 12.07 -12.52 7.53
C PRO A 15 10.89 -12.57 8.50
N ARG A 16 11.07 -13.10 9.71
CA ARG A 16 10.12 -12.88 10.81
C ARG A 16 10.44 -11.57 11.53
N ALA A 17 9.42 -10.77 11.85
CA ALA A 17 9.62 -9.53 12.60
C ALA A 17 9.95 -9.81 14.07
N ALA A 18 10.93 -9.09 14.61
CA ALA A 18 11.19 -9.02 16.05
C ALA A 18 10.26 -8.04 16.77
N ASP A 19 9.82 -6.98 16.07
CA ASP A 19 9.08 -5.85 16.62
C ASP A 19 7.98 -5.35 15.66
N ALA A 20 7.09 -4.51 16.19
CA ALA A 20 6.07 -3.82 15.41
C ALA A 20 6.66 -2.98 14.26
N TRP A 21 6.13 -3.17 13.05
CA TRP A 21 6.60 -2.48 11.85
C TRP A 21 5.49 -2.02 10.93
N VAL A 22 5.83 -1.04 10.09
CA VAL A 22 4.96 -0.49 9.07
C VAL A 22 5.54 -0.70 7.68
N CYS A 23 4.67 -1.02 6.72
CA CYS A 23 5.06 -1.16 5.32
C CYS A 23 4.96 0.20 4.61
N ASP A 24 6.07 0.69 4.07
CA ASP A 24 6.04 1.74 3.07
C ASP A 24 5.66 1.13 1.72
N SER A 25 4.60 1.68 1.14
CA SER A 25 4.08 1.37 -0.19
C SER A 25 5.09 1.47 -1.33
N GLY A 26 6.09 2.36 -1.22
CA GLY A 26 6.91 2.79 -2.36
C GLY A 26 6.18 3.74 -3.33
N ALA A 27 5.01 4.29 -2.96
CA ALA A 27 4.20 5.11 -3.87
C ALA A 27 4.88 6.38 -4.38
N PHE A 28 5.86 6.92 -3.65
CA PHE A 28 6.67 8.04 -4.13
C PHE A 28 7.66 7.60 -5.21
N SER A 29 8.24 6.41 -5.10
CA SER A 29 9.12 5.81 -6.13
C SER A 29 8.33 5.46 -7.38
N GLU A 30 7.18 4.80 -7.27
CA GLU A 30 6.29 4.51 -8.42
C GLU A 30 5.95 5.80 -9.21
N LEU A 31 5.65 6.90 -8.51
CA LEU A 31 5.39 8.19 -9.17
C LEU A 31 6.63 8.82 -9.80
N GLY A 32 7.84 8.58 -9.28
CA GLY A 32 9.08 9.07 -9.86
C GLY A 32 9.56 8.24 -11.05
N ASP A 33 9.45 6.93 -10.96
CA ASP A 33 10.00 5.95 -11.91
C ASP A 33 9.01 5.63 -13.06
N HIS A 34 7.71 5.77 -12.83
CA HIS A 34 6.64 5.35 -13.74
C HIS A 34 5.55 6.41 -14.01
N ASP A 35 5.71 7.64 -13.50
CA ASP A 35 4.73 8.75 -13.58
C ASP A 35 3.32 8.39 -13.07
N GLY A 36 3.21 7.33 -12.26
CA GLY A 36 1.93 6.74 -11.90
C GLY A 36 2.08 5.51 -11.02
N TRP A 37 1.00 5.11 -10.36
CA TRP A 37 0.97 3.88 -9.56
C TRP A 37 0.57 2.69 -10.44
N THR A 38 1.52 1.79 -10.69
CA THR A 38 1.36 0.69 -11.65
C THR A 38 0.79 -0.59 -11.02
N VAL A 39 0.92 -0.72 -9.69
CA VAL A 39 0.53 -1.92 -8.95
C VAL A 39 -0.99 -2.00 -8.78
N SER A 40 -1.65 -3.02 -9.35
CA SER A 40 -3.09 -3.21 -9.11
C SER A 40 -3.43 -3.29 -7.61
N ALA A 41 -4.55 -2.69 -7.19
CA ALA A 41 -4.96 -2.71 -5.79
C ALA A 41 -5.09 -4.14 -5.21
N TYR A 42 -5.49 -5.11 -6.04
CA TYR A 42 -5.54 -6.52 -5.67
C TYR A 42 -4.14 -7.10 -5.41
N ALA A 43 -3.15 -6.83 -6.27
CA ALA A 43 -1.78 -7.27 -6.07
C ALA A 43 -1.19 -6.69 -4.78
N TYR A 44 -1.38 -5.39 -4.54
CA TYR A 44 -0.90 -4.72 -3.34
C TYR A 44 -1.52 -5.32 -2.06
N VAL A 45 -2.84 -5.54 -2.02
CA VAL A 45 -3.51 -6.18 -0.87
C VAL A 45 -3.06 -7.64 -0.68
N ARG A 46 -2.79 -8.39 -1.76
CA ARG A 46 -2.27 -9.76 -1.70
C ARG A 46 -0.87 -9.80 -1.08
N GLU A 47 0.01 -8.87 -1.47
CA GLU A 47 1.36 -8.72 -0.91
C GLU A 47 1.30 -8.34 0.58
N LEU A 48 0.47 -7.38 0.97
CA LEU A 48 0.29 -7.02 2.38
C LEU A 48 -0.24 -8.18 3.24
N ARG A 49 -1.15 -9.01 2.70
CA ARG A 49 -1.58 -10.24 3.37
C ARG A 49 -0.42 -11.22 3.55
N ARG A 50 0.36 -11.46 2.48
CA ARG A 50 1.58 -12.29 2.54
C ARG A 50 2.54 -11.77 3.62
N TYR A 51 2.82 -10.47 3.65
CA TYR A 51 3.71 -9.87 4.65
C TYR A 51 3.16 -10.01 6.07
N ARG A 52 1.87 -9.74 6.30
CA ARG A 52 1.24 -9.93 7.62
C ARG A 52 1.37 -11.37 8.11
N ASP A 53 1.15 -12.35 7.23
CA ASP A 53 1.06 -13.77 7.57
C ASP A 53 2.46 -14.44 7.69
N GLU A 54 3.40 -14.08 6.81
CA GLU A 54 4.79 -14.60 6.81
C GLU A 54 5.75 -13.81 7.70
N ILE A 55 5.62 -12.49 7.86
CA ILE A 55 6.52 -11.66 8.68
C ILE A 55 5.98 -11.52 10.10
N GLY A 56 4.67 -11.32 10.25
CA GLY A 56 4.03 -10.98 11.53
C GLY A 56 4.23 -9.51 11.91
N LEU A 57 3.55 -9.05 12.96
CA LEU A 57 3.72 -7.72 13.59
C LEU A 57 3.57 -6.48 12.67
N LEU A 58 2.94 -6.63 11.49
CA LEU A 58 2.60 -5.52 10.61
C LEU A 58 1.43 -4.72 11.22
N VAL A 59 1.70 -3.52 11.74
CA VAL A 59 0.68 -2.67 12.39
C VAL A 59 0.00 -1.68 11.45
N TRP A 60 0.66 -1.30 10.35
CA TRP A 60 0.10 -0.40 9.34
C TRP A 60 0.82 -0.56 8.00
N ALA A 61 0.12 -0.25 6.90
CA ALA A 61 0.71 -0.13 5.58
C ALA A 61 0.17 1.13 4.89
N GLY A 62 1.05 1.89 4.24
CA GLY A 62 0.64 3.05 3.45
C GLY A 62 -0.19 2.59 2.25
N TYR A 63 -1.41 3.08 2.12
CA TYR A 63 -2.25 2.75 0.97
C TYR A 63 -2.25 3.92 -0.01
N ALA A 64 -1.86 3.62 -1.24
CA ALA A 64 -2.03 4.52 -2.38
C ALA A 64 -3.53 4.69 -2.65
N LEU A 65 -4.13 5.77 -2.13
CA LEU A 65 -5.53 6.15 -2.39
C LEU A 65 -5.74 6.44 -3.88
N VAL A 66 -6.12 5.44 -4.66
CA VAL A 66 -6.29 5.61 -6.10
C VAL A 66 -7.51 6.46 -6.49
N ASP A 67 -7.27 7.74 -6.77
CA ASP A 67 -7.63 8.31 -8.09
C ASP A 67 -6.33 8.56 -8.87
N GLY A 68 -5.52 7.48 -8.93
CA GLY A 68 -4.31 7.32 -9.72
C GLY A 68 -3.02 8.02 -9.28
N VAL A 69 -2.73 8.45 -8.04
CA VAL A 69 -3.16 8.13 -6.67
C VAL A 69 -3.89 9.30 -5.96
N ARG A 70 -4.66 10.09 -6.73
CA ARG A 70 -5.74 11.06 -6.39
C ARG A 70 -5.95 12.22 -7.40
N ARG A 71 -4.93 12.93 -7.88
CA ARG A 71 -4.88 13.88 -9.06
C ARG A 71 -3.51 14.54 -9.45
N LYS A 72 -2.95 15.53 -8.71
CA LYS A 72 -1.46 15.77 -8.59
C LYS A 72 -0.68 14.67 -7.89
N LEU A 73 -1.07 14.27 -6.68
CA LEU A 73 -2.39 13.72 -6.40
C LEU A 73 -3.52 14.52 -5.67
N GLY A 74 -3.78 15.81 -5.99
CA GLY A 74 -4.91 16.63 -5.45
C GLY A 74 -6.38 16.32 -5.87
N VAL A 75 -7.10 15.50 -5.07
CA VAL A 75 -8.58 15.31 -5.07
C VAL A 75 -9.18 15.60 -3.68
N PRO A 76 -10.41 16.15 -3.60
CA PRO A 76 -11.28 16.07 -2.43
C PRO A 76 -12.61 15.33 -2.74
N PRO A 77 -13.44 15.07 -1.70
CA PRO A 77 -13.35 13.97 -0.75
C PRO A 77 -14.06 12.68 -1.25
N GLY A 78 -13.97 11.59 -0.50
CA GLY A 78 -14.80 10.40 -0.77
C GLY A 78 -16.22 10.58 -0.26
N ARG A 79 -17.24 10.35 -1.10
CA ARG A 79 -18.64 10.24 -0.66
C ARG A 79 -18.88 8.89 0.01
N GLY A 80 -18.71 8.83 1.32
CA GLY A 80 -19.35 7.80 2.13
C GLY A 80 -20.85 8.08 2.24
N ALA A 81 -21.67 7.08 1.89
CA ALA A 81 -23.09 6.94 2.24
C ALA A 81 -23.99 8.20 2.19
N ALA A 82 -24.67 8.38 1.05
CA ALA A 82 -26.01 8.97 1.04
C ALA A 82 -27.01 7.91 0.56
N THR A 83 -27.47 7.09 1.51
CA THR A 83 -28.59 6.16 1.33
C THR A 83 -29.82 6.92 0.82
N GLY A 84 -30.60 6.30 -0.08
CA GLY A 84 -31.55 7.02 -0.91
C GLY A 84 -32.76 7.64 -0.20
N LYS A 85 -33.27 8.73 -0.78
CA LYS A 85 -34.71 8.97 -1.00
C LYS A 85 -34.92 10.20 -1.89
N ARG A 86 -35.58 10.00 -3.03
CA ARG A 86 -36.71 10.77 -3.56
C ARG A 86 -37.23 10.08 -4.81
#